data_AF-A0A6C8GTU3-F1
#
_entry.id   AF-A0A6C8GTU3-F1
#
_cell.length_a   1.000
_cell.length_b   1.000
_cell.length_c   1.000
_cell.angle_alpha   90.00
_cell.angle_beta   90.00
_cell.angle_gamma   90.00
#
_symmetry.space_group_name_H-M   'P 1'
#
loop_
_entity.id
_entity.type
_entity.pdbx_description
1 polymer ?
#
loop_
_entity_poly.entity_id
_entity_poly.type
_entity_poly.pdbx_seq_one_letter_code
_entity_poly.pdbx_strand_id
1 'polypeptide(L)'
;MAVAISRVTPAVVQRLQVPVQVLLYAGLFIFSQYLVSWLHLPLPANLVGMVLMLALIVCRIIPLSWVRAGARWLLAEMLLFFVPAVVAVVNYAHLLLVDGWRIFSVIAISTLMVLGATAWVVDKVYRYEMSRLNRE
;
A
#
# COMPACT_ATOMS: atom_id res chain seq x y z
N MET A 1 -8.03 30.68 -37.09
CA MET A 1 -9.05 29.60 -37.13
C MET A 1 -8.30 28.28 -37.10
N ALA A 2 -8.73 27.31 -36.30
CA ALA A 2 -8.16 25.96 -36.11
C ALA A 2 -6.84 25.87 -35.31
N VAL A 3 -6.95 25.73 -33.98
CA VAL A 3 -6.45 24.57 -33.21
C VAL A 3 -7.25 24.52 -31.90
N ALA A 4 -8.42 23.86 -31.94
CA ALA A 4 -9.24 23.55 -30.77
C ALA A 4 -9.34 22.02 -30.57
N ILE A 5 -8.22 21.32 -30.81
CA ILE A 5 -8.10 19.86 -30.66
C ILE A 5 -7.36 19.56 -29.35
N SER A 6 -7.89 20.01 -28.20
CA SER A 6 -7.29 19.66 -26.88
C SER A 6 -8.28 19.10 -25.85
N ARG A 7 -9.56 18.93 -26.21
CA ARG A 7 -10.58 18.55 -25.22
C ARG A 7 -11.08 17.10 -25.31
N VAL A 8 -10.74 16.36 -26.37
CA VAL A 8 -11.26 15.00 -26.60
C VAL A 8 -10.22 13.89 -26.33
N THR A 9 -8.94 14.25 -26.18
CA THR A 9 -7.86 13.33 -25.80
C THR A 9 -7.81 12.84 -24.35
N PRO A 10 -8.45 13.43 -23.30
CA PRO A 10 -8.20 12.99 -21.93
C PRO A 10 -8.89 11.65 -21.58
N ALA A 11 -10.06 11.35 -22.14
CA ALA A 11 -10.85 10.18 -21.70
C ALA A 11 -10.29 8.83 -22.19
N VAL A 12 -9.78 8.78 -23.42
CA VAL A 12 -9.23 7.53 -24.01
C VAL A 12 -7.85 7.22 -23.44
N VAL A 13 -6.99 8.24 -23.30
CA VAL A 13 -5.67 8.10 -22.68
C VAL A 13 -5.82 7.63 -21.23
N GLN A 14 -6.79 8.16 -20.49
CA GLN A 14 -7.02 7.78 -19.10
C GLN A 14 -7.56 6.34 -18.94
N ARG A 15 -8.36 5.84 -19.88
CA ARG A 15 -8.81 4.42 -19.89
C ARG A 15 -7.68 3.43 -20.19
N LEU A 16 -6.74 3.77 -21.06
CA LEU A 16 -5.55 2.96 -21.35
C LEU A 16 -4.45 3.10 -20.29
N GLN A 17 -4.39 4.22 -19.60
CA GLN A 17 -3.38 4.51 -18.59
C GLN A 17 -3.51 3.63 -17.33
N VAL A 18 -4.73 3.32 -16.89
CA VAL A 18 -4.98 2.45 -15.72
C VAL A 18 -4.41 1.03 -15.92
N PRO A 19 -4.74 0.28 -16.99
CA PRO A 19 -4.20 -1.07 -17.18
C PRO A 19 -2.68 -1.06 -17.34
N VAL A 20 -2.10 -0.05 -18.00
CA VAL A 20 -0.64 0.10 -18.08
C VAL A 20 -0.01 0.30 -16.70
N GLN A 21 -0.63 1.06 -15.81
CA GLN A 21 -0.17 1.23 -14.45
C GLN A 21 -0.28 -0.03 -13.61
N VAL A 22 -1.37 -0.78 -13.76
CA VAL A 22 -1.53 -2.10 -13.11
C VAL A 22 -0.43 -3.06 -13.57
N LEU A 23 -0.15 -3.11 -14.87
CA LEU A 23 0.96 -3.89 -15.42
C LEU A 23 2.32 -3.43 -14.89
N LEU A 24 2.53 -2.12 -14.74
CA LEU A 24 3.73 -1.58 -14.14
C LEU A 24 3.89 -2.03 -12.68
N TYR A 25 2.83 -2.00 -11.86
CA TYR A 25 2.87 -2.51 -10.49
C TYR A 25 3.16 -4.00 -10.43
N ALA A 26 2.52 -4.79 -11.29
CA ALA A 26 2.75 -6.24 -11.37
C ALA A 26 4.19 -6.55 -11.80
N GLY A 27 4.71 -5.86 -12.82
CA GLY A 27 6.09 -6.01 -13.28
C GLY A 27 7.10 -5.61 -12.19
N LEU A 28 6.83 -4.53 -11.47
CA LEU A 28 7.67 -4.08 -10.36
C LEU A 28 7.66 -5.07 -9.19
N PHE A 29 6.51 -5.68 -8.88
CA PHE A 29 6.39 -6.73 -7.89
C PHE A 29 7.20 -7.97 -8.28
N ILE A 30 7.07 -8.44 -9.53
CA ILE A 30 7.84 -9.58 -10.05
C ILE A 30 9.34 -9.28 -9.99
N PHE A 31 9.75 -8.10 -10.44
CA PHE A 31 11.15 -7.66 -10.33
C PHE A 31 11.64 -7.66 -8.88
N SER A 32 10.82 -7.17 -7.95
CA SER A 32 11.15 -7.17 -6.53
C SER A 32 11.25 -8.60 -5.96
N GLN A 33 10.44 -9.54 -6.45
CA GLN A 33 10.56 -10.95 -6.07
C GLN A 33 11.90 -11.55 -6.51
N TYR A 34 12.29 -11.32 -7.77
CA TYR A 34 13.61 -11.75 -8.27
C TYR A 34 14.75 -11.09 -7.52
N LEU A 35 14.60 -9.82 -7.16
CA LEU A 35 15.60 -9.09 -6.42
C LEU A 35 15.76 -9.64 -4.99
N VAL A 36 14.65 -9.91 -4.30
CA VAL A 36 14.64 -10.52 -2.96
C VAL A 36 15.25 -11.91 -2.98
N SER A 37 14.90 -12.74 -3.97
CA SER A 37 15.44 -14.09 -4.09
C SER A 37 16.94 -14.09 -4.43
N TRP A 38 17.39 -13.17 -5.28
CA TRP A 38 18.81 -13.06 -5.66
C TRP A 38 19.67 -12.52 -4.51
N LEU A 39 19.22 -11.46 -3.83
CA LEU A 39 19.93 -10.84 -2.72
C LEU A 39 19.69 -11.53 -1.37
N HIS A 40 18.85 -12.55 -1.32
CA HIS A 40 18.47 -13.27 -0.09
C HIS A 40 18.00 -12.32 1.03
N LEU A 41 17.23 -11.30 0.65
CA LEU A 41 16.75 -10.29 1.57
C LEU A 41 15.71 -10.91 2.53
N PRO A 42 15.79 -10.64 3.86
CA PRO A 42 14.80 -11.12 4.83
C PRO A 42 13.47 -10.34 4.77
N LEU A 43 13.23 -9.62 3.66
CA LEU A 43 12.08 -8.75 3.47
C LEU A 43 11.14 -9.35 2.42
N PRO A 44 9.82 -9.31 2.63
CA PRO A 44 8.88 -9.72 1.62
C PRO A 44 8.93 -8.78 0.41
N ALA A 45 8.75 -9.34 -0.78
CA ALA A 45 8.89 -8.63 -2.05
C ALA A 45 7.94 -7.43 -2.23
N ASN A 46 6.78 -7.45 -1.57
CA ASN A 46 5.85 -6.32 -1.57
C ASN A 46 6.46 -5.06 -0.91
N LEU A 47 7.19 -5.21 0.21
CA LEU A 47 7.88 -4.10 0.87
C LEU A 47 9.01 -3.56 -0.02
N VAL A 48 9.79 -4.44 -0.63
CA VAL A 48 10.86 -4.05 -1.56
C VAL A 48 10.28 -3.31 -2.76
N GLY A 49 9.17 -3.77 -3.31
CA GLY A 49 8.46 -3.08 -4.39
C GLY A 49 7.94 -1.69 -3.99
N MET A 50 7.43 -1.53 -2.77
CA MET A 50 7.03 -0.21 -2.27
C MET A 50 8.23 0.75 -2.17
N VAL A 51 9.38 0.27 -1.67
CA VAL A 51 10.60 1.07 -1.59
C VAL A 51 11.11 1.43 -2.99
N LEU A 52 11.09 0.49 -3.93
CA LEU A 52 11.52 0.72 -5.31
C LEU A 52 10.61 1.76 -6.00
N MET A 53 9.29 1.64 -5.83
CA MET A 53 8.34 2.61 -6.39
C MET A 53 8.53 4.00 -5.79
N LEU A 54 8.76 4.07 -4.47
CA LEU A 54 9.10 5.31 -3.79
C LEU A 54 10.38 5.93 -4.37
N ALA A 55 11.43 5.11 -4.57
CA ALA A 55 12.68 5.56 -5.17
C ALA A 55 12.46 6.11 -6.59
N LEU A 56 11.67 5.43 -7.43
CA LEU A 56 11.33 5.91 -8.78
C LEU A 56 10.61 7.28 -8.76
N ILE A 57 9.74 7.50 -7.78
CA ILE A 57 9.02 8.77 -7.61
C ILE A 57 9.95 9.88 -7.10
N VAL A 58 10.79 9.59 -6.09
CA VAL A 58 11.73 10.56 -5.51
C VAL A 58 12.80 10.96 -6.52
N CYS A 59 13.32 9.99 -7.30
CA CYS A 59 14.25 10.24 -8.40
C CYS A 59 13.59 10.93 -9.62
N ARG A 60 12.30 11.29 -9.55
CA ARG A 60 11.50 11.91 -10.62
C ARG A 60 11.46 11.13 -11.94
N ILE A 61 11.74 9.82 -11.90
CA ILE A 61 11.63 8.95 -13.08
C ILE A 61 10.15 8.80 -13.46
N ILE A 62 9.26 8.68 -12.46
CA ILE A 62 7.83 8.55 -12.67
C ILE A 62 7.08 9.61 -11.84
N PRO A 63 6.25 10.48 -12.46
CA PRO A 63 5.48 11.48 -11.73
C PRO A 63 4.35 10.82 -10.91
N LEU A 64 4.22 11.21 -9.63
CA LEU A 64 3.20 10.70 -8.71
C LEU A 64 1.77 10.89 -9.24
N SER A 65 1.50 12.00 -9.93
CA SER A 65 0.19 12.31 -10.50
C SER A 65 -0.27 11.28 -11.54
N TRP A 66 0.69 10.70 -12.27
CA TRP A 66 0.40 9.69 -13.29
C TRP A 66 -0.04 8.40 -12.59
N VAL A 67 0.81 7.85 -11.74
CA VAL A 67 0.65 6.58 -10.99
C VAL A 67 -0.63 6.54 -10.16
N ARG A 68 -1.05 7.69 -9.61
CA ARG A 68 -2.19 7.80 -8.71
C ARG A 68 -3.51 7.27 -9.29
N ALA A 69 -3.73 7.36 -10.59
CA ALA A 69 -4.97 6.92 -11.23
C ALA A 69 -5.21 5.40 -11.08
N GLY A 70 -4.21 4.60 -11.44
CA GLY A 70 -4.26 3.14 -11.37
C GLY A 70 -4.23 2.62 -9.95
N ALA A 71 -3.48 3.29 -9.05
CA ALA A 71 -3.50 2.94 -7.63
C ALA A 71 -4.90 3.16 -7.02
N ARG A 72 -5.55 4.28 -7.32
CA ARG A 72 -6.93 4.55 -6.86
C ARG A 72 -7.93 3.54 -7.42
N TRP A 73 -7.76 3.11 -8.66
CA TRP A 73 -8.61 2.10 -9.28
C TRP A 73 -8.47 0.74 -8.58
N LEU A 74 -7.24 0.25 -8.38
CA LEU A 74 -6.95 -0.97 -7.61
C LEU A 74 -7.52 -0.88 -6.18
N LEU A 75 -7.40 0.29 -5.54
CA LEU A 75 -7.94 0.53 -4.21
C LEU A 75 -9.48 0.53 -4.18
N ALA A 76 -10.13 1.05 -5.21
CA ALA A 76 -11.59 1.02 -5.32
C ALA A 76 -12.11 -0.42 -5.45
N GLU A 77 -11.37 -1.27 -6.16
CA GLU A 77 -11.70 -2.68 -6.35
C GLU A 77 -11.09 -3.61 -5.29
N MET A 78 -10.58 -3.07 -4.16
CA MET A 78 -9.96 -3.87 -3.07
C MET A 78 -10.87 -5.00 -2.58
N LEU A 79 -12.18 -4.78 -2.56
CA LEU A 79 -13.16 -5.80 -2.17
C LEU A 79 -13.06 -7.06 -3.04
N LEU A 80 -12.89 -6.90 -4.36
CA LEU A 80 -12.74 -8.03 -5.28
C LEU A 80 -11.48 -8.86 -4.95
N PHE A 81 -10.39 -8.20 -4.57
CA PHE A 81 -9.15 -8.88 -4.17
C PHE A 81 -9.24 -9.54 -2.78
N PHE A 82 -10.17 -9.09 -1.92
CA PHE A 82 -10.42 -9.75 -0.64
C PHE A 82 -11.29 -10.99 -0.76
N VAL A 83 -12.11 -11.14 -1.80
CA VAL A 83 -12.97 -12.32 -1.97
C VAL A 83 -12.16 -13.63 -1.95
N PRO A 84 -11.08 -13.82 -2.74
CA PRO A 84 -10.27 -15.03 -2.68
C PRO A 84 -9.64 -15.28 -1.30
N ALA A 85 -9.18 -14.23 -0.63
CA ALA A 85 -8.59 -14.33 0.70
C ALA A 85 -9.61 -14.81 1.74
N VAL A 86 -10.82 -14.25 1.73
CA VAL A 86 -11.91 -14.66 2.63
C VAL A 86 -12.36 -16.10 2.33
N VAL A 87 -12.51 -16.46 1.06
CA VAL A 87 -12.85 -17.84 0.67
C VAL A 87 -11.78 -18.84 1.14
N ALA A 88 -10.51 -18.48 1.04
CA ALA A 88 -9.42 -19.31 1.57
C ALA A 88 -9.53 -19.51 3.09
N VAL A 89 -9.92 -18.47 3.83
CA VAL A 89 -10.14 -18.54 5.28
C VAL A 89 -11.33 -19.43 5.64
N VAL A 90 -12.42 -19.40 4.87
CA VAL A 90 -13.62 -20.23 5.11
C VAL A 90 -13.30 -21.73 5.02
N ASN A 91 -12.30 -22.15 4.23
CA ASN A 91 -11.85 -23.54 4.22
C ASN A 91 -11.30 -24.01 5.58
N TYR A 92 -10.93 -23.07 6.46
CA TYR A 92 -10.48 -23.32 7.83
C TYR A 92 -11.55 -22.94 8.88
N ALA A 93 -12.83 -22.87 8.48
CA ALA A 93 -13.93 -22.45 9.36
C ALA A 93 -14.00 -23.25 10.68
N HIS A 94 -13.66 -24.54 10.67
CA HIS A 94 -13.65 -25.36 11.89
C HIS A 94 -12.66 -24.81 12.95
N LEU A 95 -11.49 -24.34 12.52
CA LEU A 95 -10.50 -23.72 13.41
C LEU A 95 -11.02 -22.40 13.99
N LEU A 96 -11.73 -21.62 13.17
CA LEU A 96 -12.37 -20.38 13.62
C LEU A 96 -13.55 -20.61 14.57
N LEU A 97 -14.28 -21.72 14.44
CA LEU A 97 -15.38 -22.02 15.37
C LEU A 97 -14.87 -22.36 16.78
N VAL A 98 -13.75 -23.08 16.87
CA VAL A 98 -13.19 -23.52 18.16
C VAL A 98 -12.29 -22.44 18.76
N ASP A 99 -11.36 -21.90 17.97
CA ASP A 99 -10.33 -20.96 18.44
C ASP A 99 -10.58 -19.51 18.00
N GLY A 100 -11.63 -19.21 17.25
CA GLY A 100 -11.87 -17.88 16.71
C GLY A 100 -12.00 -16.79 17.77
N TRP A 101 -12.56 -17.11 18.95
CA TRP A 101 -12.61 -16.16 20.06
C TRP A 101 -11.21 -15.80 20.59
N ARG A 102 -10.31 -16.79 20.67
CA ARG A 102 -8.91 -16.58 21.09
C ARG A 102 -8.17 -15.76 20.04
N ILE A 103 -8.31 -16.11 18.77
CA ILE A 103 -7.70 -15.39 17.64
C ILE A 103 -8.18 -13.94 17.62
N PHE A 104 -9.49 -13.72 17.71
CA PHE A 104 -10.09 -12.38 17.72
C PHE A 104 -9.57 -11.54 18.90
N SER A 105 -9.56 -12.12 20.10
CA SER A 105 -9.07 -11.42 21.29
C SER A 105 -7.60 -11.03 21.18
N VAL A 106 -6.75 -11.93 20.69
CA VAL A 106 -5.32 -11.65 20.48
C VAL A 106 -5.14 -10.53 19.47
N ILE A 107 -5.81 -10.57 18.32
CA ILE A 107 -5.72 -9.54 17.28
C ILE A 107 -6.22 -8.19 17.81
N ALA A 108 -7.36 -8.15 18.49
CA ALA A 108 -7.93 -6.92 19.01
C ALA A 108 -7.01 -6.28 20.06
N ILE A 109 -6.56 -7.05 21.05
CA ILE A 109 -5.69 -6.56 22.12
C ILE A 109 -4.34 -6.14 21.55
N SER A 110 -3.71 -6.94 20.69
CA SER A 110 -2.39 -6.61 20.11
C SER A 110 -2.47 -5.35 19.26
N THR A 111 -3.52 -5.18 18.46
CA THR A 111 -3.71 -4.00 17.62
C THR A 111 -3.92 -2.75 18.46
N LEU A 112 -4.79 -2.81 19.46
CA LEU A 112 -5.01 -1.69 20.39
C LEU A 112 -3.74 -1.33 21.15
N MET A 113 -2.97 -2.32 21.58
CA MET A 113 -1.72 -2.12 22.29
C MET A 113 -0.66 -1.45 21.40
N VAL A 114 -0.48 -1.93 20.16
CA VAL A 114 0.48 -1.34 19.20
C VAL A 114 0.09 0.09 18.84
N LEU A 115 -1.20 0.35 18.55
CA LEU A 115 -1.70 1.69 18.26
C LEU A 115 -1.53 2.62 19.47
N GLY A 116 -1.88 2.16 20.67
CA GLY A 116 -1.73 2.92 21.90
C GLY A 116 -0.28 3.24 22.25
N ALA A 117 0.62 2.27 22.12
CA ALA A 117 2.05 2.47 22.33
C ALA A 117 2.63 3.46 21.32
N THR A 118 2.28 3.32 20.03
CA THR A 118 2.73 4.25 18.98
C THR A 118 2.24 5.66 19.25
N ALA A 119 0.95 5.82 19.58
CA ALA A 119 0.38 7.12 19.91
C ALA A 119 1.08 7.75 21.13
N TRP A 120 1.33 6.97 22.19
CA TRP A 120 2.00 7.45 23.40
C TRP A 120 3.45 7.88 23.15
N VAL A 121 4.21 7.10 22.39
CA VAL A 121 5.60 7.43 22.04
C VAL A 121 5.66 8.71 21.20
N VAL A 122 4.83 8.81 20.16
CA VAL A 122 4.79 9.99 19.29
C VAL A 122 4.37 11.23 20.06
N ASP A 123 3.34 11.14 20.90
CA ASP A 123 2.87 12.25 21.72
C ASP A 123 3.94 12.72 22.72
N LYS A 124 4.67 11.79 23.33
CA LYS A 124 5.76 12.11 24.26
C LYS A 124 6.94 12.79 23.56
N VAL A 125 7.33 12.30 22.38
CA VAL A 125 8.38 12.91 21.56
C VAL A 125 7.96 14.31 21.11
N TYR A 126 6.71 14.47 20.66
CA TYR A 126 6.18 15.76 20.24
C TYR A 126 6.16 16.79 21.38
N ARG A 127 5.69 16.41 22.58
CA ARG A 127 5.74 17.29 23.76
C ARG A 127 7.17 17.65 24.15
N TYR A 128 8.11 16.72 24.02
CA TYR A 128 9.52 16.97 24.30
C TYR A 128 10.12 17.99 23.32
N GLU A 129 9.83 17.85 22.02
CA GLU A 129 10.27 18.79 20.98
C GLU A 129 9.68 20.20 21.19
N MET A 130 8.38 20.30 21.48
CA MET A 130 7.74 21.58 21.80
C MET A 130 8.29 22.25 23.06
N SER A 131 8.68 21.46 24.07
CA SER A 131 9.30 21.98 25.30
C SER A 131 10.73 22.47 25.07
N ARG A 132 11.42 21.97 24.02
CA ARG A 132 12.74 22.45 23.60
C ARG A 132 12.65 23.76 22.83
N LEU A 133 11.70 23.86 21.89
CA LEU A 133 11.46 25.07 21.10
C LEU A 133 11.03 26.28 21.93
N ASN A 134 10.25 26.09 22.99
CA ASN A 134 9.85 27.19 23.90
C ASN A 134 10.98 27.65 24.85
N ARG A 135 12.15 27.00 24.83
CA ARG A 135 13.27 27.28 25.72
C ARG A 135 14.43 28.00 25.01
N GLU A 136 14.35 28.13 23.70
CA GLU A 136 15.19 28.99 22.85
C GLU A 136 14.47 30.31 22.56
#